data_AF-A0A7X3QYT5-F1
#
_entry.id   AF-A0A7X3QYT5-F1
#
_cell.length_a   1.000
_cell.length_b   1.000
_cell.length_c   1.000
_cell.angle_alpha   90.00
_cell.angle_beta   90.00
_cell.angle_gamma   90.00
#
_symmetry.space_group_name_H-M   'P 1'
#
loop_
_entity.id
_entity.type
_entity.pdbx_description
1 polymer ?
#
loop_
_entity_poly.entity_id
_entity_poly.type
_entity_poly.pdbx_seq_one_letter_code
_entity_poly.pdbx_strand_id
1 'polypeptide(L)'
;MPKVPAIYLLSKDGSPVYVGRTRDLRRRLRDHMLPGNDRYTATFAFRLAIEDAKRAGLNVKRKRAELEADPQFRPFFADAKARVSNMSVQYVEVDDPIEQALLEVYAAESLATPYNSFETH
;
A
#
# COMPACT_ATOMS: atom_id res chain seq x y z
N MET A 1 -11.49 9.31 -9.05
CA MET A 1 -10.57 8.30 -9.63
C MET A 1 -11.27 7.49 -10.71
N PRO A 2 -10.68 7.36 -11.92
CA PRO A 2 -11.25 6.60 -13.04
C PRO A 2 -11.16 5.08 -12.84
N LYS A 3 -12.00 4.33 -13.57
CA LYS A 3 -11.97 2.86 -13.62
C LYS A 3 -11.12 2.45 -14.83
N VAL A 4 -9.81 2.52 -14.67
CA VAL A 4 -8.83 2.21 -15.72
C VAL A 4 -7.71 1.32 -15.16
N PRO A 5 -7.05 0.53 -16.02
CA PRO A 5 -5.77 -0.07 -15.71
C PRO A 5 -4.69 1.01 -15.60
N ALA A 6 -3.93 0.99 -14.50
CA ALA A 6 -2.97 2.04 -14.23
C ALA A 6 -1.87 1.59 -13.29
N ILE A 7 -0.75 2.31 -13.36
CA ILE A 7 0.17 2.45 -12.24
C ILE A 7 -0.20 3.69 -11.43
N TYR A 8 0.04 3.66 -10.11
CA TYR A 8 -0.20 4.78 -9.22
C TYR A 8 0.95 4.96 -8.24
N LEU A 9 1.23 6.22 -7.92
CA LEU A 9 2.19 6.64 -6.92
C LEU A 9 1.44 7.22 -5.72
N LEU A 10 1.79 6.74 -4.53
CA LEU A 10 1.47 7.38 -3.27
C LEU A 10 2.67 8.21 -2.82
N SER A 11 2.41 9.45 -2.41
CA SER A 11 3.42 10.34 -1.86
C SER A 11 2.95 10.92 -0.52
N LYS A 12 3.89 11.06 0.41
CA LYS A 12 3.70 11.72 1.69
C LYS A 12 4.45 13.06 1.66
N ASP A 13 3.74 14.16 1.84
CA ASP A 13 4.34 15.51 1.86
C ASP A 13 5.21 15.79 0.63
N GLY A 14 4.76 15.33 -0.55
CA GLY A 14 5.48 15.44 -1.82
C GLY A 14 6.59 14.40 -2.03
N SER A 15 6.95 13.60 -1.03
CA SER A 15 7.96 12.55 -1.14
C SER A 15 7.33 11.22 -1.61
N PRO A 16 7.83 10.60 -2.70
CA PRO A 16 7.39 9.29 -3.16
C PRO A 16 7.54 8.22 -2.07
N VAL A 17 6.49 7.45 -1.80
CA VAL A 17 6.55 6.38 -0.77
C VAL A 17 6.26 4.99 -1.30
N TYR A 18 5.35 4.86 -2.28
CA TYR A 18 4.93 3.57 -2.79
C TYR A 18 4.37 3.68 -4.21
N VAL A 19 4.83 2.81 -5.11
CA VAL A 19 4.23 2.59 -6.43
C VAL A 19 3.45 1.28 -6.41
N GLY A 20 2.27 1.27 -7.02
CA GLY A 20 1.54 0.04 -7.27
C GLY A 20 0.88 0.02 -8.64
N ARG A 21 0.48 -1.16 -9.10
CA ARG A 21 -0.36 -1.31 -10.30
C ARG A 21 -1.72 -1.93 -10.02
N THR A 22 -2.65 -1.75 -10.95
CA THR A 22 -4.02 -2.27 -10.86
C THR A 22 -4.70 -2.25 -12.22
N ARG A 23 -5.71 -3.12 -12.40
CA ARG A 23 -6.65 -3.08 -13.54
C ARG A 23 -7.88 -2.19 -13.27
N ASP A 24 -8.07 -1.78 -12.02
CA ASP A 24 -9.16 -0.91 -11.57
C ASP A 24 -8.62 0.07 -10.52
N LEU A 25 -8.20 1.25 -10.98
CA LEU A 25 -7.63 2.30 -10.12
C LEU A 25 -8.62 2.78 -9.05
N ARG A 26 -9.87 3.03 -9.46
CA ARG A 26 -10.92 3.48 -8.54
C ARG A 26 -11.14 2.50 -7.40
N ARG A 27 -11.24 1.19 -7.70
CA ARG A 27 -11.38 0.16 -6.67
C ARG A 27 -10.13 0.08 -5.80
N ARG A 28 -8.95 0.04 -6.40
CA ARG A 28 -7.68 -0.12 -5.65
C ARG A 28 -7.46 1.01 -4.64
N LEU A 29 -7.72 2.26 -5.02
CA LEU A 29 -7.55 3.39 -4.12
C LEU A 29 -8.61 3.41 -3.02
N ARG A 30 -9.87 3.08 -3.33
CA ARG A 30 -10.89 2.90 -2.28
C ARG A 30 -10.47 1.83 -1.27
N ASP A 31 -9.91 0.72 -1.73
CA ASP A 31 -9.49 -0.37 -0.87
C ASP A 31 -8.33 0.02 0.06
N HIS A 32 -7.40 0.86 -0.42
CA HIS A 32 -6.31 1.40 0.39
C HIS A 32 -6.73 2.51 1.35
N MET A 33 -7.73 3.31 0.99
CA MET A 33 -8.06 4.55 1.68
C MET A 33 -9.31 4.49 2.58
N LEU A 34 -10.27 3.59 2.32
CA LEU A 34 -11.52 3.57 3.08
C LEU A 34 -11.41 2.75 4.39
N PRO A 35 -11.92 3.29 5.51
CA PRO A 35 -12.15 2.52 6.73
C PRO A 35 -13.10 1.35 6.43
N GLY A 36 -12.78 0.15 6.91
CA GLY A 36 -13.69 -1.01 6.86
C GLY A 36 -13.48 -2.04 5.74
N ASN A 37 -12.57 -1.81 4.78
CA ASN A 37 -12.17 -2.90 3.88
C ASN A 37 -11.08 -3.76 4.54
N ASP A 38 -11.55 -4.77 5.30
CA ASP A 38 -10.77 -5.61 6.22
C ASP A 38 -10.22 -6.89 5.56
N ARG A 39 -10.30 -7.02 4.23
CA ARG A 39 -9.91 -8.27 3.55
C ARG A 39 -8.98 -8.00 2.38
N TYR A 40 -7.69 -8.34 2.59
CA TYR A 40 -6.65 -8.59 1.58
C TYR A 40 -6.10 -7.44 0.73
N THR A 41 -6.59 -6.20 0.85
CA THR A 41 -6.34 -5.20 -0.19
C THR A 41 -5.39 -4.05 0.17
N ALA A 42 -5.24 -3.72 1.46
CA ALA A 42 -4.34 -2.66 1.92
C ALA A 42 -2.94 -3.21 2.31
N THR A 43 -2.25 -3.86 1.36
CA THR A 43 -0.92 -4.45 1.61
C THR A 43 0.08 -3.41 2.13
N PHE A 44 0.01 -2.18 1.60
CA PHE A 44 0.89 -1.09 2.03
C PHE A 44 0.60 -0.60 3.45
N ALA A 45 -0.66 -0.30 3.78
CA ALA A 45 -1.04 0.08 5.15
C ALA A 45 -0.68 -1.02 6.17
N PHE A 46 -0.82 -2.29 5.79
CA PHE A 46 -0.42 -3.40 6.65
C PHE A 46 1.09 -3.41 6.90
N ARG A 47 1.93 -3.17 5.88
CA ARG A 47 3.39 -3.04 6.07
C ARG A 47 3.75 -1.91 7.03
N LEU A 48 3.13 -0.74 6.89
CA LEU A 48 3.32 0.38 7.81
C LEU A 48 2.93 0.01 9.25
N ALA A 49 1.78 -0.64 9.43
CA ALA A 49 1.31 -1.08 10.74
C ALA A 49 2.26 -2.10 11.40
N ILE A 50 2.83 -3.01 10.60
CA ILE A 50 3.83 -3.98 11.08
C ILE A 50 5.10 -3.28 11.56
N GLU A 51 5.58 -2.27 10.84
CA GLU A 51 6.74 -1.49 11.28
C GLU A 51 6.47 -0.74 12.58
N ASP A 52 5.35 -0.04 12.66
CA ASP A 52 5.00 0.75 13.84
C ASP A 52 4.77 -0.16 15.07
N ALA A 53 4.09 -1.29 14.88
CA ALA A 53 3.89 -2.30 15.92
C ALA A 53 5.22 -2.93 16.39
N LYS A 54 6.16 -3.21 15.48
CA LYS A 54 7.53 -3.66 15.84
C LYS A 54 8.26 -2.63 16.69
N ARG A 55 8.20 -1.35 16.30
CA ARG A 55 8.82 -0.25 17.05
C ARG A 55 8.23 -0.11 18.46
N ALA A 56 6.94 -0.41 18.61
CA ALA A 56 6.26 -0.45 19.90
C ALA A 56 6.49 -1.76 20.70
N GLY A 57 7.30 -2.70 20.20
CA GLY A 57 7.63 -3.94 20.89
C GLY A 57 6.61 -5.07 20.73
N LEU A 58 5.63 -4.94 19.85
CA LEU A 58 4.63 -5.99 19.60
C LEU A 58 5.26 -7.15 18.80
N ASN A 59 4.97 -8.39 19.19
CA ASN A 59 5.38 -9.55 18.40
C ASN A 59 4.51 -9.65 17.13
N VAL A 60 5.12 -9.34 15.98
CA VAL A 60 4.44 -9.39 14.68
C VAL A 60 4.84 -10.59 13.81
N LYS A 61 5.62 -11.55 14.33
CA LYS A 61 5.95 -12.79 13.62
C LYS A 61 4.79 -13.80 13.69
N ARG A 62 3.64 -13.39 13.16
CA ARG A 62 2.36 -14.11 13.20
C ARG A 62 1.69 -14.01 11.83
N LYS A 63 0.71 -14.88 11.58
CA LYS A 63 -0.04 -14.79 10.32
C LYS A 63 -0.83 -13.47 10.28
N ARG A 64 -1.03 -12.92 9.09
CA ARG A 64 -1.79 -11.68 8.90
C ARG A 64 -3.16 -11.71 9.60
N ALA A 65 -3.90 -12.80 9.45
CA ALA A 65 -5.21 -12.96 10.07
C ALA A 65 -5.16 -12.94 11.62
N GLU A 66 -4.09 -13.46 12.22
CA GLU A 66 -3.88 -13.43 13.67
C GLU A 66 -3.57 -12.01 14.16
N LEU A 67 -2.82 -11.24 13.37
CA LEU A 67 -2.50 -9.85 13.67
C LEU A 67 -3.72 -8.94 13.51
N GLU A 68 -4.51 -9.11 12.46
CA GLU A 68 -5.74 -8.34 12.27
C GLU A 68 -6.78 -8.60 13.37
N ALA A 69 -6.78 -9.81 13.96
CA ALA A 69 -7.61 -10.15 15.10
C ALA A 69 -7.07 -9.65 16.45
N ASP A 70 -5.79 -9.28 16.53
CA ASP A 70 -5.14 -8.85 17.77
C ASP A 70 -5.58 -7.43 18.16
N PRO A 71 -6.26 -7.24 19.30
CA PRO A 71 -6.68 -5.92 19.78
C PRO A 71 -5.53 -4.93 19.96
N GLN A 72 -4.31 -5.41 20.23
CA GLN A 72 -3.12 -4.56 20.37
C GLN A 72 -2.58 -4.11 19.01
N PHE A 73 -2.84 -4.86 17.94
CA PHE A 73 -2.41 -4.50 16.59
C PHE A 73 -3.40 -3.57 15.87
N ARG A 74 -4.69 -3.69 16.16
CA ARG A 74 -5.76 -2.92 15.50
C ARG A 74 -5.52 -1.39 15.47
N PRO A 75 -5.02 -0.73 16.53
CA PRO A 75 -4.70 0.70 16.50
C PRO A 75 -3.64 1.03 15.45
N PHE A 76 -2.54 0.28 15.38
CA PHE A 76 -1.48 0.50 14.39
C PHE A 76 -2.01 0.37 12.96
N PHE A 77 -2.91 -0.60 12.72
CA PHE A 77 -3.49 -0.77 11.39
C PHE A 77 -4.47 0.35 11.03
N ALA A 78 -5.28 0.81 11.97
CA ALA A 78 -6.17 1.96 11.77
C ALA A 78 -5.37 3.23 11.47
N ASP A 79 -4.32 3.51 12.24
CA ASP A 79 -3.44 4.66 12.05
C ASP A 79 -2.72 4.60 10.70
N ALA A 80 -2.24 3.42 10.31
CA ALA A 80 -1.63 3.22 9.00
C ALA A 80 -2.62 3.49 7.85
N LYS A 81 -3.88 3.05 7.96
CA LYS A 81 -4.91 3.34 6.95
C LYS A 81 -5.20 4.85 6.89
N ALA A 82 -5.30 5.51 8.04
CA ALA A 82 -5.48 6.97 8.10
C ALA A 82 -4.28 7.72 7.49
N ARG A 83 -3.05 7.24 7.69
CA ARG A 83 -1.85 7.79 7.02
C ARG A 83 -1.95 7.65 5.51
N VAL A 84 -2.30 6.47 5.00
CA VAL A 84 -2.44 6.20 3.56
C VAL A 84 -3.56 7.03 2.93
N SER A 85 -4.69 7.23 3.63
CA SER A 85 -5.80 8.04 3.11
C SER A 85 -5.45 9.53 2.96
N ASN A 86 -4.45 10.02 3.69
CA ASN A 86 -3.97 11.39 3.60
C ASN A 86 -2.83 11.58 2.58
N MET A 87 -2.38 10.53 1.90
CA MET A 87 -1.34 10.63 0.88
C MET A 87 -1.88 11.21 -0.42
N SER A 88 -1.04 11.97 -1.12
CA SER A 88 -1.35 12.41 -2.47
C SER A 88 -1.20 11.25 -3.45
N VAL A 89 -2.06 11.21 -4.47
CA VAL A 89 -2.06 10.15 -5.48
C VAL A 89 -1.84 10.73 -6.87
N GLN A 90 -0.86 10.18 -7.58
CA GLN A 90 -0.66 10.39 -9.01
C GLN A 90 -0.81 9.04 -9.72
N TYR A 91 -1.23 9.04 -10.99
CA TYR A 91 -1.39 7.81 -11.76
C TYR A 91 -1.12 8.03 -13.23
N VAL A 92 -0.76 6.95 -13.92
CA VAL A 92 -0.64 6.87 -15.38
C VAL A 92 -1.45 5.65 -15.84
N GLU A 93 -2.36 5.88 -16.78
CA GLU A 93 -3.12 4.82 -17.43
C GLU A 93 -2.21 4.00 -18.35
N VAL A 94 -2.22 2.69 -18.18
CA VAL A 94 -1.40 1.74 -18.95
C VAL A 94 -2.21 0.47 -19.06
N ASP A 95 -2.69 0.12 -20.25
CA ASP A 95 -3.57 -1.04 -20.44
C ASP A 95 -2.82 -2.36 -20.46
N ASP A 96 -1.61 -2.38 -21.04
CA ASP A 96 -0.83 -3.60 -21.18
C ASP A 96 -0.24 -4.04 -19.82
N PRO A 97 -0.50 -5.29 -19.38
CA PRO A 97 -0.07 -5.76 -18.07
C PRO A 97 1.46 -5.95 -17.95
N ILE A 98 2.18 -6.13 -19.06
CA ILE A 98 3.63 -6.24 -19.08
C ILE A 98 4.23 -4.85 -18.92
N GLU A 99 3.75 -3.86 -19.67
CA GLU A 99 4.14 -2.45 -19.52
C GLU A 99 3.87 -1.94 -18.10
N GLN A 100 2.71 -2.27 -17.53
CA GLN A 100 2.44 -1.95 -16.11
C GLN A 100 3.48 -2.54 -15.17
N ALA A 101 3.88 -3.79 -15.39
CA ALA A 101 4.87 -4.46 -14.52
C ALA A 101 6.23 -3.77 -14.61
N LEU A 102 6.69 -3.51 -15.84
CA LEU A 102 7.97 -2.87 -16.10
C LEU A 102 7.99 -1.43 -15.55
N LEU A 103 6.91 -0.68 -15.75
CA LEU A 103 6.81 0.70 -15.30
C LEU A 103 6.66 0.79 -13.77
N GLU A 104 5.97 -0.17 -13.12
CA GLU A 104 5.92 -0.27 -11.65
C GLU A 104 7.32 -0.43 -11.06
N VAL A 105 8.13 -1.36 -11.61
CA VAL A 105 9.52 -1.57 -11.17
C VAL A 105 10.36 -0.33 -11.45
N TYR A 106 10.32 0.18 -12.69
CA TYR A 106 11.11 1.34 -13.08
C TYR A 106 10.80 2.57 -12.22
N ALA A 107 9.52 2.87 -11.99
CA ALA A 107 9.11 4.02 -11.18
C ALA A 107 9.48 3.84 -9.70
N ALA A 108 9.34 2.64 -9.14
CA ALA A 108 9.73 2.36 -7.76
C ALA A 108 11.23 2.57 -7.54
N GLU A 109 12.07 2.07 -8.45
CA GLU A 109 13.53 2.23 -8.42
C GLU A 109 13.94 3.69 -8.67
N SER A 110 13.40 4.32 -9.72
CA SER A 110 13.76 5.69 -10.12
C SER A 110 13.38 6.74 -9.06
N LEU A 111 12.27 6.50 -8.35
CA LEU A 111 11.79 7.38 -7.28
C LEU A 111 12.30 6.95 -5.89
N ALA A 112 13.11 5.89 -5.80
CA ALA A 112 13.63 5.32 -4.56
C ALA A 112 12.55 5.13 -3.49
N THR A 113 11.40 4.56 -3.88
CA THR A 113 10.27 4.41 -2.94
C THR A 113 10.59 3.40 -1.84
N PRO A 114 10.53 3.78 -0.55
CA PRO A 114 10.99 2.95 0.57
C PRO A 114 10.13 1.70 0.84
N TYR A 115 8.91 1.62 0.32
CA TYR A 115 7.96 0.55 0.67
C TYR A 115 7.62 -0.41 -0.47
N ASN A 116 8.25 -0.21 -1.63
CA ASN A 116 8.31 -1.21 -2.69
C ASN A 116 9.38 -2.24 -2.34
N SER A 117 9.03 -3.52 -2.45
CA SER A 117 9.97 -4.62 -2.30
C SER A 117 9.62 -5.66 -3.36
N PHE A 118 10.63 -6.09 -4.11
CA PHE A 118 10.56 -7.10 -5.16
C PHE A 118 11.27 -8.39 -4.76
N GLU A 119 11.69 -8.50 -3.50
CA GLU A 119 12.24 -9.74 -2.95
C GLU A 119 11.15 -10.82 -2.90
N THR A 120 11.53 -12.05 -3.25
CA THR A 120 10.66 -13.22 -3.11
C THR A 120 10.80 -13.78 -1.69
N HIS A 121 9.69 -13.93 -0.96
CA HIS A 121 9.61 -14.55 0.36
C HIS A 121 8.89 -15.90 0.31
#